data_AF-A0A9E4ZB38-F1
#
_entry.id   AF-A0A9E4ZB38-F1
#
_cell.length_a   1.000
_cell.length_b   1.000
_cell.length_c   1.000
_cell.angle_alpha   90.00
_cell.angle_beta   90.00
_cell.angle_gamma   90.00
#
_symmetry.space_group_name_H-M   'P 1'
#
loop_
_entity.id
_entity.type
_entity.pdbx_description
1 polymer ?
#
loop_
_entity_poly.entity_id
_entity_poly.type
_entity_poly.pdbx_seq_one_letter_code
_entity_poly.pdbx_strand_id
1 'polypeptide(L)'
;EPMESALFSMGRLSDRVASYAQYGGTTGNWGQEAETVKNMSYDDWFRDKVAYGTPEAVTEKLQGLAVELGLDHIMFEVNFGNKIPLENQVRSLRLMMEKVAPNLG
;
A
#
# COMPACT_ATOMS: atom_id res chain seq x y z
N GLU A 1 -12.15 7.83 8.30
CA GLU A 1 -10.74 8.24 8.50
C GLU A 1 -9.77 7.33 7.76
N PRO A 2 -8.61 7.85 7.28
CA PRO A 2 -7.59 7.06 6.57
C PRO A 2 -7.08 5.84 7.37
N MET A 3 -6.92 6.00 8.69
CA MET A 3 -6.49 4.93 9.60
C MET A 3 -7.47 3.75 9.62
N GLU A 4 -8.77 4.03 9.73
CA GLU A 4 -9.81 2.99 9.76
C GLU A 4 -9.93 2.25 8.42
N SER A 5 -9.62 2.94 7.31
CA SER A 5 -9.54 2.33 5.98
C SER A 5 -8.33 1.40 5.86
N ALA A 6 -7.16 1.83 6.34
CA ALA A 6 -5.95 1.01 6.33
C ALA A 6 -6.13 -0.29 7.14
N LEU A 7 -6.68 -0.21 8.36
CA LEU A 7 -6.93 -1.37 9.22
C LEU A 7 -7.96 -2.34 8.62
N PHE A 8 -9.02 -1.84 7.99
CA PHE A 8 -10.00 -2.70 7.30
C PHE A 8 -9.37 -3.45 6.12
N SER A 9 -8.47 -2.79 5.38
CA SER A 9 -7.79 -3.44 4.27
C SER A 9 -6.71 -4.43 4.71
N MET A 10 -6.07 -4.22 5.86
CA MET A 10 -5.13 -5.19 6.45
C MET A 10 -5.78 -6.55 6.63
N GLY A 11 -6.99 -6.59 7.19
CA GLY A 11 -7.77 -7.83 7.31
C GLY A 11 -7.99 -8.49 5.95
N ARG A 12 -8.47 -7.73 4.95
CA ARG A 12 -8.71 -8.25 3.60
C ARG A 12 -7.45 -8.71 2.88
N LEU A 13 -6.32 -8.02 3.07
CA LEU A 13 -5.06 -8.39 2.43
C LEU A 13 -4.50 -9.65 3.07
N SER A 14 -4.56 -9.78 4.39
CA SER A 14 -4.23 -11.03 5.09
C SER A 14 -5.08 -12.19 4.55
N ASP A 15 -6.40 -12.01 4.45
CA ASP A 15 -7.31 -13.03 3.93
C ASP A 15 -7.02 -13.38 2.46
N ARG A 16 -6.68 -12.38 1.64
CA ARG A 16 -6.32 -12.59 0.22
C ARG A 16 -4.97 -13.30 0.08
N VAL A 17 -3.95 -12.88 0.82
CA VAL A 17 -2.62 -13.52 0.84
C VAL A 17 -2.74 -14.97 1.31
N ALA A 18 -3.55 -15.23 2.35
CA ALA A 18 -3.85 -16.58 2.82
C ALA A 18 -4.51 -17.44 1.73
N SER A 19 -5.39 -16.84 0.90
CA SER A 19 -6.04 -17.57 -0.20
C SER A 19 -5.07 -18.03 -1.30
N TYR A 20 -3.95 -17.31 -1.53
CA TYR A 20 -2.92 -17.73 -2.49
C TYR A 20 -2.16 -18.97 -2.04
N ALA A 21 -2.15 -19.30 -0.75
CA ALA A 21 -1.60 -20.56 -0.24
C ALA A 21 -2.37 -21.79 -0.76
N GLN A 22 -3.60 -21.62 -1.24
CA GLN A 22 -4.43 -22.70 -1.79
C GLN A 22 -4.24 -22.90 -3.31
N TYR A 23 -3.54 -21.99 -3.99
CA TYR A 23 -3.30 -22.09 -5.43
C TYR A 23 -1.95 -22.76 -5.74
N GLY A 24 -2.00 -23.87 -6.49
CA GLY A 24 -0.80 -24.55 -6.98
C GLY A 24 -0.08 -23.74 -8.07
N GLY A 25 1.25 -23.76 -8.04
CA GLY A 25 2.12 -23.07 -9.03
C GLY A 25 2.83 -21.82 -8.51
N THR A 26 2.63 -21.48 -7.23
CA THR A 26 3.36 -20.39 -6.59
C THR A 26 4.59 -20.93 -5.84
N THR A 27 5.70 -20.20 -5.88
CA THR A 27 6.99 -20.64 -5.29
C THR A 27 7.22 -20.14 -3.85
N GLY A 28 6.29 -19.34 -3.31
CA GLY A 28 6.40 -18.70 -2.00
C GLY A 28 5.59 -19.40 -0.89
N ASN A 29 5.94 -19.12 0.37
CA ASN A 29 5.21 -19.62 1.53
C ASN A 29 4.08 -18.65 1.94
N TRP A 30 3.03 -18.57 1.14
CA TRP A 30 1.95 -17.59 1.31
C TRP A 30 1.18 -17.69 2.63
N GLY A 31 1.18 -18.86 3.27
CA GLY A 31 0.62 -19.02 4.62
C GLY A 31 1.42 -18.27 5.67
N GLN A 32 2.75 -18.31 5.58
CA GLN A 32 3.66 -17.56 6.46
C GLN A 32 3.62 -16.06 6.15
N GLU A 33 3.53 -15.69 4.87
CA GLU A 33 3.34 -14.30 4.44
C GLU A 33 2.02 -13.72 4.98
N ALA A 34 0.94 -14.50 4.97
CA ALA A 34 -0.35 -14.09 5.50
C ALA A 34 -0.31 -13.86 7.02
N GLU A 35 0.32 -14.78 7.77
CA GLU A 35 0.51 -14.61 9.22
C GLU A 35 1.43 -13.42 9.54
N THR A 36 2.45 -13.15 8.70
CA THR A 36 3.28 -11.95 8.84
C THR A 36 2.44 -10.69 8.67
N VAL A 37 1.63 -10.62 7.61
CA VAL A 37 0.75 -9.48 7.32
C VAL A 37 -0.29 -9.26 8.44
N LYS A 38 -0.80 -10.34 9.04
CA LYS A 38 -1.79 -10.31 10.13
C LYS A 38 -1.22 -9.79 11.45
N ASN A 39 0.07 -10.03 11.70
CA ASN A 39 0.74 -9.67 12.95
C ASN A 39 1.48 -8.33 12.88
N MET A 40 1.54 -7.67 11.71
CA MET A 40 2.10 -6.33 11.57
C MET A 40 1.29 -5.29 12.35
N SER A 41 1.97 -4.39 13.05
CA SER A 41 1.31 -3.25 13.69
C SER A 41 0.91 -2.19 12.66
N TYR A 42 0.07 -1.23 13.08
CA TYR A 42 -0.28 -0.08 12.24
C TYR A 42 0.95 0.73 11.82
N ASP A 43 1.95 0.85 12.70
CA ASP A 43 3.18 1.57 12.42
C ASP A 43 4.07 0.84 11.41
N ASP A 44 4.08 -0.50 11.43
CA ASP A 44 4.79 -1.30 10.42
C ASP A 44 4.13 -1.17 9.05
N TRP A 45 2.80 -1.15 9.02
CA TRP A 45 2.03 -0.89 7.80
C TRP A 45 2.23 0.52 7.28
N PHE A 46 2.18 1.51 8.18
CA PHE A 46 2.44 2.89 7.80
C PHE A 46 3.86 3.01 7.27
N ARG A 47 4.87 2.40 7.89
CA ARG A 47 6.26 2.43 7.40
C ARG A 47 6.38 1.89 5.97
N ASP A 48 5.90 0.66 5.75
CA ASP A 48 6.33 -0.13 4.57
C ASP A 48 5.27 -0.24 3.46
N LYS A 49 3.99 -0.02 3.78
CA LYS A 49 2.88 -0.40 2.90
C LYS A 49 1.96 0.76 2.52
N VAL A 50 2.09 1.91 3.17
CA VAL A 50 1.19 3.04 2.92
C VAL A 50 1.88 4.38 2.91
N ALA A 51 1.52 5.23 1.95
CA ALA A 51 1.97 6.62 1.87
C ALA A 51 0.75 7.55 2.01
N TYR A 52 0.77 8.39 3.05
CA TYR A 52 -0.25 9.43 3.29
C TYR A 52 0.44 10.72 3.70
N GLY A 53 -0.12 11.86 3.30
CA GLY A 53 0.41 13.16 3.66
C GLY A 53 0.24 14.18 2.55
N THR A 54 1.07 15.21 2.56
CA THR A 54 1.17 16.15 1.42
C THR A 54 1.87 15.46 0.24
N PRO A 55 1.70 15.97 -1.00
CA PRO A 55 2.41 15.42 -2.15
C PRO A 55 3.92 15.32 -1.97
N GLU A 56 4.53 16.30 -1.28
CA GLU A 56 5.97 16.35 -1.02
C GLU A 56 6.40 15.19 -0.11
N ALA A 57 5.69 14.99 1.01
CA ALA A 57 5.95 13.89 1.94
C ALA A 57 5.77 12.51 1.28
N VAL A 58 4.75 12.38 0.42
CA VAL A 58 4.52 11.14 -0.34
C VAL A 58 5.65 10.90 -1.35
N THR A 59 6.11 11.95 -2.03
CA THR A 59 7.22 11.86 -3.00
C THR A 59 8.51 11.40 -2.33
N GLU A 60 8.91 12.07 -1.24
CA GLU A 60 10.13 11.75 -0.49
C GLU A 60 10.13 10.29 -0.03
N LYS A 61 8.99 9.83 0.50
CA LYS A 61 8.83 8.45 0.94
C LYS A 61 8.95 7.44 -0.19
N LEU A 62 8.28 7.66 -1.32
CA LEU A 62 8.31 6.75 -2.46
C LEU A 62 9.70 6.68 -3.10
N GLN A 63 10.42 7.80 -3.17
CA GLN A 63 11.82 7.82 -3.61
C GLN A 63 12.72 7.02 -2.66
N GLY A 64 12.57 7.21 -1.34
CA GLY A 64 13.32 6.45 -0.34
C GLY A 64 13.13 4.94 -0.51
N LEU A 65 11.87 4.50 -0.63
CA LEU A 65 11.53 3.09 -0.85
C LEU A 65 12.06 2.56 -2.19
N ALA A 66 12.00 3.35 -3.27
CA ALA A 66 12.52 2.93 -4.57
C ALA A 66 14.03 2.69 -4.53
N VAL A 67 14.79 3.53 -3.82
CA VAL A 67 16.24 3.35 -3.64
C VAL A 67 16.56 2.18 -2.72
N GLU A 68 15.90 2.10 -1.56
CA GLU A 68 16.17 1.06 -0.56
C GLU A 68 15.88 -0.35 -1.08
N LEU A 69 14.81 -0.50 -1.86
CA LEU A 69 14.33 -1.78 -2.37
C LEU A 69 14.73 -2.05 -3.83
N GLY A 70 15.38 -1.09 -4.51
CA GLY A 70 15.79 -1.20 -5.92
C GLY A 70 14.60 -1.37 -6.87
N LEU A 71 13.56 -0.55 -6.73
CA LEU A 71 12.32 -0.65 -7.52
C LEU A 71 12.40 0.22 -8.78
N ASP A 72 12.12 -0.38 -9.94
CA ASP A 72 12.00 0.35 -11.22
C ASP A 72 10.58 0.92 -11.44
N HIS A 73 9.57 0.33 -10.80
CA HIS A 73 8.17 0.65 -11.01
C HIS A 73 7.38 0.63 -9.71
N ILE A 74 6.41 1.55 -9.60
CA ILE A 74 5.52 1.66 -8.46
C ILE A 74 4.08 1.47 -8.94
N MET A 75 3.39 0.50 -8.34
CA MET A 75 1.94 0.36 -8.44
C MET A 75 1.31 0.81 -7.13
N PHE A 76 0.22 1.56 -7.21
CA PHE A 76 -0.48 2.05 -6.02
C PHE A 76 -1.99 1.92 -6.16
N GLU A 77 -2.67 1.84 -5.01
CA GLU A 77 -4.12 1.79 -4.89
C GLU A 77 -4.57 2.88 -3.91
N VAL A 78 -5.51 3.72 -4.31
CA VAL A 78 -5.94 4.88 -3.51
C VAL A 78 -7.00 4.51 -2.47
N ASN A 79 -7.84 3.52 -2.73
CA ASN A 79 -8.97 3.15 -1.86
C ASN A 79 -8.85 1.72 -1.34
N PHE A 80 -7.66 1.37 -0.88
CA PHE A 80 -7.33 0.01 -0.44
C PHE A 80 -8.37 -0.53 0.57
N GLY A 81 -8.87 0.29 1.49
CA GLY A 81 -9.89 -0.11 2.47
C GLY A 81 -11.35 0.14 2.10
N ASN A 82 -11.69 0.52 0.87
CA ASN A 82 -13.06 0.78 0.40
C ASN A 82 -13.90 1.79 1.23
N LYS A 83 -13.27 2.58 2.10
CA LYS A 83 -13.95 3.51 3.02
C LYS A 83 -13.70 4.98 2.70
N ILE A 84 -12.90 5.28 1.67
CA ILE A 84 -12.59 6.66 1.29
C ILE A 84 -13.74 7.19 0.40
N PRO A 85 -14.30 8.38 0.69
CA PRO A 85 -15.29 9.00 -0.20
C PRO A 85 -14.75 9.19 -1.62
N LEU A 86 -15.58 9.00 -2.64
CA LEU A 86 -15.18 9.06 -4.05
C LEU A 86 -14.43 10.37 -4.40
N GLU A 87 -14.92 11.51 -3.91
CA GLU A 87 -14.30 12.82 -4.14
C GLU A 87 -12.84 12.85 -3.66
N ASN A 88 -12.59 12.29 -2.47
CA ASN A 88 -11.25 12.22 -1.90
C ASN A 88 -10.34 11.25 -2.68
N GLN A 89 -10.90 10.15 -3.21
CA GLN A 89 -10.15 9.24 -4.08
C GLN A 89 -9.71 9.94 -5.36
N VAL A 90 -10.64 10.64 -6.04
CA VAL A 90 -10.36 11.36 -7.28
C VAL A 90 -9.34 12.48 -7.04
N ARG A 91 -9.47 13.21 -5.92
CA ARG A 91 -8.52 14.24 -5.53
C ARG A 91 -7.13 13.67 -5.26
N SER A 92 -7.04 12.53 -4.59
CA SER A 92 -5.77 11.85 -4.32
C SER A 92 -5.11 11.35 -5.61
N LEU A 93 -5.88 10.77 -6.55
CA LEU A 93 -5.38 10.40 -7.87
C LEU A 93 -4.83 11.61 -8.65
N ARG A 94 -5.55 12.75 -8.64
CA ARG A 94 -5.06 13.98 -9.28
C ARG A 94 -3.74 14.45 -8.67
N LEU A 95 -3.67 14.54 -7.35
CA LEU A 95 -2.44 14.96 -6.66
C LEU A 95 -1.29 14.00 -6.95
N MET A 96 -1.55 12.69 -6.98
CA MET A 96 -0.54 11.70 -7.33
C MET A 96 0.00 11.93 -8.74
N MET A 97 -0.87 12.13 -9.73
CA MET A 97 -0.47 12.31 -11.13
C MET A 97 0.16 13.68 -11.43
N GLU A 98 -0.31 14.74 -10.77
CA GLU A 98 0.12 16.11 -11.07
C GLU A 98 1.31 16.57 -10.23
N LYS A 99 1.49 16.01 -9.02
CA LYS A 99 2.44 16.52 -8.02
C LYS A 99 3.45 15.48 -7.54
N VAL A 100 3.13 14.19 -7.60
CA VAL A 100 4.04 13.15 -7.10
C VAL A 100 4.75 12.46 -8.26
N ALA A 101 4.00 11.84 -9.18
CA ALA A 101 4.56 11.07 -10.30
C ALA A 101 5.60 11.83 -11.14
N PRO A 102 5.44 13.13 -11.46
CA PRO A 102 6.46 13.87 -12.20
C PRO A 102 7.77 14.09 -11.44
N ASN A 103 7.75 13.92 -10.12
CA ASN A 103 8.91 14.05 -9.24
C ASN A 103 9.46 12.68 -8.81
N LEU A 104 8.84 11.58 -9.20
CA LEU A 104 9.42 10.24 -9.09
C LEU A 104 10.34 10.08 -10.31
N GLY A 105 11.65 10.07 -10.06
CA GLY A 105 12.70 10.06 -11.09
C GLY A 105 12.64 8.84 -11.99
#